data_AF-A0A3P1CKI8-F1
#
_entry.id   AF-A0A3P1CKI8-F1
#
_cell.length_a   1.000
_cell.length_b   1.000
_cell.length_c   1.000
_cell.angle_alpha   90.00
_cell.angle_beta   90.00
_cell.angle_gamma   90.00
#
_symmetry.space_group_name_H-M   'P 1'
#
loop_
_entity.id
_entity.type
_entity.pdbx_description
1 polymer ?
#
loop_
_entity_poly.entity_id
_entity_poly.type
_entity_poly.pdbx_seq_one_letter_code
_entity_poly.pdbx_strand_id
1 'polypeptide(L)'
;MPLFSVEILLPIPKMNGLEAHLIATAKAWAKGEGHMKPVSLTAFLMMLKNEYRWYCADNPRTSAVNVWLTDAPIHRQEIIIQSAGSDKPSAKIKAKNALNH
;
A
#
# COMPACT_ATOMS: atom_id res chain seq x y z
N MET A 1 -18.44 3.84 -4.72
CA MET A 1 -17.44 4.80 -4.17
C MET A 1 -16.18 4.05 -3.77
N PRO A 2 -14.97 4.64 -3.92
CA PRO A 2 -13.71 4.00 -3.54
C PRO A 2 -13.63 3.77 -2.02
N LEU A 3 -13.28 2.55 -1.59
CA LEU A 3 -13.24 2.14 -0.17
C LEU A 3 -12.02 2.68 0.58
N PHE A 4 -10.96 3.08 -0.12
CA PHE A 4 -9.69 3.48 0.46
C PHE A 4 -9.19 4.81 -0.14
N SER A 5 -8.35 5.51 0.62
CA SER A 5 -7.53 6.64 0.16
C SER A 5 -6.07 6.24 0.21
N VAL A 6 -5.32 6.66 -0.81
CA VAL A 6 -3.85 6.56 -0.83
C VAL A 6 -3.30 7.96 -0.77
N GLU A 7 -2.60 8.26 0.32
CA GLU A 7 -1.88 9.51 0.56
C GLU A 7 -0.40 9.29 0.24
N ILE A 8 0.12 10.04 -0.73
CA ILE A 8 1.53 9.98 -1.10
C ILE A 8 2.29 11.04 -0.28
N LEU A 9 3.39 10.61 0.34
CA LEU A 9 4.20 11.47 1.20
C LEU A 9 5.53 11.88 0.56
N LEU A 10 6.01 11.12 -0.42
CA LEU A 10 7.20 11.45 -1.21
C LEU A 10 6.85 11.62 -2.68
N PRO A 11 7.52 12.49 -3.45
CA PRO A 11 7.25 12.61 -4.89
C PRO A 11 7.62 11.31 -5.63
N ILE A 12 6.78 10.87 -6.58
CA ILE A 12 7.00 9.67 -7.42
C ILE A 12 8.40 9.63 -8.07
N PRO A 13 8.99 10.71 -8.60
CA PRO A 13 10.35 10.64 -9.16
C PRO A 13 11.44 10.27 -8.15
N LYS A 14 11.16 10.35 -6.83
CA LYS A 14 12.06 9.84 -5.78
C LYS A 14 11.82 8.36 -5.46
N MET A 15 10.70 7.78 -5.89
CA MET A 15 10.35 6.38 -5.71
C MET A 15 10.73 5.59 -6.95
N ASN A 16 11.38 4.44 -6.77
CA ASN A 16 11.79 3.57 -7.87
C ASN A 16 11.46 2.10 -7.60
N GLY A 17 11.46 1.30 -8.68
CA GLY A 17 11.26 -0.15 -8.61
C GLY A 17 10.00 -0.56 -7.87
N LEU A 18 10.17 -1.46 -6.91
CA LEU A 18 9.11 -2.07 -6.12
C LEU A 18 8.24 -1.06 -5.36
N GLU A 19 8.83 0.00 -4.83
CA GLU A 19 8.09 1.00 -4.04
C GLU A 19 7.08 1.76 -4.90
N ALA A 20 7.54 2.26 -6.05
CA ALA A 20 6.68 2.96 -7.01
C ALA A 20 5.57 2.04 -7.54
N HIS A 21 5.90 0.77 -7.81
CA HIS A 21 4.95 -0.25 -8.24
C HIS A 21 3.82 -0.47 -7.22
N LEU A 22 4.18 -0.74 -5.96
CA LEU A 22 3.18 -0.98 -4.91
C LEU A 22 2.26 0.22 -4.68
N ILE A 23 2.79 1.45 -4.79
CA ILE A 23 2.00 2.67 -4.66
C ILE A 23 1.06 2.87 -5.86
N ALA A 24 1.52 2.57 -7.08
CA ALA A 24 0.68 2.59 -8.26
C ALA A 24 -0.46 1.56 -8.16
N THR A 25 -0.14 0.33 -7.75
CA THR A 25 -1.12 -0.73 -7.54
C THR A 25 -2.12 -0.36 -6.44
N ALA A 26 -1.64 0.16 -5.31
CA ALA A 26 -2.50 0.65 -4.24
C ALA A 26 -3.49 1.72 -4.73
N LYS A 27 -3.04 2.66 -5.56
CA LYS A 27 -3.92 3.68 -6.15
C LYS A 27 -4.98 3.08 -7.06
N ALA A 28 -4.59 2.17 -7.96
CA ALA A 28 -5.52 1.51 -8.86
C ALA A 28 -6.61 0.77 -8.07
N TRP A 29 -6.22 -0.01 -7.05
CA TRP A 29 -7.18 -0.71 -6.20
C TRP A 29 -8.05 0.23 -5.36
N ALA A 30 -7.48 1.31 -4.82
CA ALA A 30 -8.25 2.31 -4.11
C ALA A 30 -9.29 2.98 -5.02
N LYS A 31 -9.01 3.16 -6.32
CA LYS A 31 -9.98 3.63 -7.33
C LYS A 31 -10.97 2.56 -7.80
N GLY A 32 -10.76 1.30 -7.43
CA GLY A 32 -11.60 0.17 -7.85
C GLY A 32 -11.25 -0.38 -9.23
N GLU A 33 -10.07 -0.08 -9.76
CA GLU A 33 -9.59 -0.49 -11.09
C GLU A 33 -8.95 -1.89 -11.10
N GLY A 34 -8.91 -2.57 -9.95
CA GLY A 34 -8.37 -3.93 -9.83
C GLY A 34 -9.40 -5.03 -10.07
N HIS A 35 -8.91 -6.20 -10.51
CA HIS A 35 -9.72 -7.43 -10.62
C HIS A 35 -10.28 -7.89 -9.27
N MET A 36 -9.54 -7.67 -8.19
CA MET A 36 -9.97 -7.95 -6.82
C MET A 36 -10.18 -6.65 -6.06
N LYS A 37 -11.30 -6.55 -5.34
CA LYS A 37 -11.63 -5.39 -4.51
C LYS A 37 -11.44 -5.76 -3.04
N PRO A 38 -10.44 -5.17 -2.35
CA PRO A 38 -10.25 -5.43 -0.93
C PRO A 38 -11.48 -4.93 -0.14
N VAL A 39 -11.93 -5.74 0.82
CA VAL A 39 -13.09 -5.43 1.67
C VAL A 39 -12.70 -4.82 3.03
N SER A 40 -11.41 -4.87 3.38
CA SER A 40 -10.85 -4.34 4.63
C SER A 40 -9.39 -3.92 4.45
N LEU A 41 -8.82 -3.15 5.39
CA LEU A 41 -7.39 -2.81 5.39
C LEU A 41 -6.51 -4.06 5.49
N THR A 42 -6.89 -5.05 6.29
CA THR A 42 -6.14 -6.31 6.38
C THR A 42 -6.13 -7.07 5.05
N ALA A 43 -7.28 -7.14 4.36
CA ALA A 43 -7.34 -7.72 3.02
C ALA A 43 -6.48 -6.95 2.02
N PHE A 44 -6.54 -5.60 2.08
CA PHE A 44 -5.70 -4.73 1.24
C PHE A 44 -4.21 -4.98 1.49
N LEU A 45 -3.78 -5.08 2.75
CA LEU A 45 -2.41 -5.39 3.12
C LEU A 45 -1.96 -6.75 2.56
N MET A 46 -2.79 -7.78 2.69
CA MET A 46 -2.46 -9.11 2.17
C MET A 46 -2.30 -9.08 0.65
N MET A 47 -3.16 -8.37 -0.07
CA MET A 47 -3.04 -8.18 -1.51
C MET A 47 -1.74 -7.46 -1.88
N LEU A 48 -1.37 -6.38 -1.19
CA LEU A 48 -0.10 -5.68 -1.42
C LEU A 48 1.11 -6.56 -1.13
N LYS A 49 1.05 -7.40 -0.08
CA LYS A 49 2.13 -8.35 0.23
C LYS A 49 2.25 -9.44 -0.84
N ASN A 50 1.15 -9.88 -1.44
CA ASN A 50 1.21 -10.81 -2.57
C ASN A 50 1.81 -10.14 -3.81
N GLU A 51 1.39 -8.91 -4.12
CA GLU A 51 1.95 -8.12 -5.22
C GLU A 51 3.45 -7.89 -5.04
N TYR A 52 3.87 -7.56 -3.82
CA TYR A 52 5.28 -7.46 -3.44
C TYR A 52 6.03 -8.74 -3.80
N ARG A 53 5.49 -9.91 -3.43
CA ARG A 53 6.15 -11.20 -3.66
C ARG A 53 6.26 -11.53 -5.14
N TRP A 54 5.22 -11.23 -5.93
CA TRP A 54 5.23 -11.42 -7.38
C TRP A 54 6.27 -10.53 -8.04
N TYR A 55 6.27 -9.24 -7.72
CA TYR A 55 7.25 -8.30 -8.26
C TYR A 55 8.69 -8.73 -7.93
N CYS A 56 8.96 -9.15 -6.69
CA CYS A 56 10.29 -9.62 -6.29
C CYS A 56 10.69 -10.95 -6.98
N ALA A 57 9.73 -11.81 -7.32
CA ALA A 57 10.02 -13.03 -8.08
C ALA A 57 10.48 -12.69 -9.52
N ASP A 58 9.84 -11.71 -10.15
CA ASP A 58 10.20 -11.24 -11.48
C ASP A 58 11.45 -10.32 -11.47
N ASN A 59 11.71 -9.63 -10.35
CA ASN A 59 12.77 -8.64 -10.20
C ASN A 59 13.63 -8.92 -8.95
N PRO A 60 14.44 -9.98 -8.93
CA PRO A 60 15.14 -10.44 -7.73
C PRO A 60 16.20 -9.48 -7.18
N ARG A 61 16.60 -8.46 -7.95
CA ARG A 61 17.60 -7.44 -7.55
C ARG A 61 16.97 -6.13 -7.08
N THR A 62 15.66 -6.12 -6.78
CA THR A 62 14.97 -4.91 -6.32
C THR A 62 15.29 -4.59 -4.86
N SER A 63 15.31 -3.32 -4.51
CA SER A 63 15.49 -2.87 -3.13
C SER A 63 14.30 -3.29 -2.26
N ALA A 64 14.58 -3.66 -1.01
CA ALA A 64 13.53 -4.06 -0.08
C ALA A 64 12.60 -2.88 0.26
N VAL A 65 11.30 -3.17 0.37
CA VAL A 65 10.25 -2.25 0.79
C VAL A 65 9.50 -2.88 1.95
N ASN A 66 9.28 -2.11 3.00
CA ASN A 66 8.48 -2.49 4.15
C ASN A 66 7.02 -2.11 3.90
N VAL A 67 6.11 -3.07 4.10
CA VAL A 67 4.66 -2.88 4.01
C VAL A 67 3.97 -3.47 5.23
N TRP A 68 3.35 -2.64 6.06
CA TRP A 68 2.70 -3.07 7.31
C TRP A 68 1.47 -2.23 7.64
N LEU A 69 0.63 -2.77 8.53
CA LEU A 69 -0.50 -2.07 9.13
C LEU A 69 -0.03 -1.45 10.45
N THR A 70 -0.39 -0.20 10.72
CA THR A 70 -0.06 0.45 11.99
C THR A 70 -0.77 -0.22 13.17
N ASP A 71 -0.07 -0.28 14.31
CA ASP A 71 -0.66 -0.68 15.58
C ASP A 71 -1.46 0.49 16.18
N ALA A 72 -2.62 0.74 15.57
CA ALA A 72 -3.55 1.79 15.97
C ALA A 72 -4.96 1.18 16.16
N PRO A 73 -5.86 1.85 16.88
CA PRO A 73 -7.28 1.48 16.90
C PRO A 73 -7.83 1.38 15.47
N ILE A 74 -8.76 0.45 15.21
CA ILE A 74 -9.25 0.10 13.86
C ILE A 74 -9.62 1.32 13.01
N HIS A 75 -10.25 2.34 13.60
CA HIS A 75 -10.66 3.57 12.91
C HIS A 75 -9.51 4.51 12.51
N ARG A 76 -8.29 4.25 13.00
CA ARG A 76 -7.06 5.01 12.74
C ARG A 76 -5.96 4.15 12.12
N GLN A 77 -6.25 2.89 11.80
CA GLN A 77 -5.27 2.02 11.16
C GLN A 77 -4.94 2.52 9.76
N GLU A 78 -3.65 2.46 9.43
CA GLU A 78 -3.11 2.85 8.14
C GLU A 78 -2.16 1.75 7.65
N ILE A 79 -2.15 1.49 6.34
CA ILE A 79 -1.06 0.71 5.75
C ILE A 79 0.04 1.68 5.39
N ILE A 80 1.26 1.35 5.79
CA ILE A 80 2.46 2.12 5.47
C ILE A 80 3.25 1.39 4.38
N ILE A 81 3.70 2.14 3.38
CA ILE A 81 4.70 1.70 2.40
C ILE A 81 5.94 2.56 2.58
N GLN A 82 7.08 1.92 2.82
CA GLN A 82 8.35 2.59 3.09
C GLN A 82 9.52 1.78 2.55
N SER A 83 10.39 2.41 1.75
CA SER A 83 11.69 1.83 1.40
C SER A 83 12.49 1.42 2.64
N ALA A 84 13.09 0.23 2.63
CA ALA A 84 13.77 -0.32 3.80
C ALA A 84 14.98 0.52 4.28
N GLY A 85 15.57 1.32 3.38
CA GLY A 85 16.66 2.24 3.71
C GLY A 85 16.21 3.65 4.12
N SER A 86 14.90 3.93 4.16
CA SER A 86 14.37 5.23 4.54
C SER A 86 13.88 5.25 5.98
N ASP A 87 13.93 6.41 6.62
CA ASP A 87 13.29 6.73 7.90
C ASP A 87 11.84 7.23 7.71
N LYS A 88 11.43 7.52 6.48
CA LYS A 88 10.16 8.15 6.16
C LYS A 88 9.28 7.26 5.28
N PRO A 89 7.98 7.20 5.57
CA PRO A 89 7.05 6.49 4.72
C PRO A 89 6.87 7.23 3.38
N SER A 90 6.74 6.46 2.32
CA SER A 90 6.51 6.95 0.95
C SER A 90 5.03 7.12 0.66
N ALA A 91 4.19 6.25 1.24
CA ALA A 91 2.75 6.35 1.17
C ALA A 91 2.06 5.80 2.41
N LYS A 92 0.85 6.30 2.63
CA LYS A 92 -0.10 5.82 3.64
C LYS A 92 -1.42 5.49 2.97
N ILE A 93 -2.04 4.39 3.37
CA ILE A 93 -3.35 3.96 2.85
C ILE A 93 -4.32 3.87 4.02
N LYS A 94 -5.47 4.52 3.88
CA LYS A 94 -6.50 4.60 4.92
C LYS A 94 -7.83 4.11 4.38
N ALA A 95 -8.66 3.50 5.23
CA ALA A 95 -10.05 3.25 4.88
C ALA A 95 -10.79 4.59 4.80
N LYS A 96 -11.55 4.83 3.74
CA LYS A 96 -12.38 6.04 3.61
C LYS A 96 -13.64 5.94 4.47
N ASN A 97 -14.16 4.72 4.66
CA ASN A 97 -15.33 4.41 5.48
C ASN A 97 -15.22 2.96 5.97
N ALA A 98 -14.80 2.77 7.23
CA ALA A 98 -15.05 1.53 7.97
C ALA A 98 -14.87 1.74 9.48
N LEU A 99 -15.86 2.40 10.11
CA LEU A 99 -16.40 2.07 11.45
C LEU A 99 -17.65 2.94 11.69
N ASN A 100 -18.66 2.78 10.83
CA ASN A 100 -20.05 3.12 11.18
C ASN A 100 -20.86 1.84 10.97
N HIS A 101 -20.65 0.87 11.87
CA HIS A 101 -21.61 -0.18 12.18
C HIS A 101 -21.46 -0.48 13.67
#